data_AF-A0A1J0WH45-F1
#
_entry.id   AF-A0A1J0WH45-F1
#
_cell.length_a   1.000
_cell.length_b   1.000
_cell.length_c   1.000
_cell.angle_alpha   90.00
_cell.angle_beta   90.00
_cell.angle_gamma   90.00
#
_symmetry.space_group_name_H-M   'P 1'
#
loop_
_entity.id
_entity.type
_entity.pdbx_description
1 polymer ?
#
loop_
_entity_poly.entity_id
_entity_poly.type
_entity_poly.pdbx_seq_one_letter_code
_entity_poly.pdbx_strand_id
1 'polypeptide(L)'
;MWTFMLSRARFTNAEVDAACGVSEWARQNFTRKLRREGILRDAGRQGPTPYFTVLDPTQAQAFVSRRRQTGDGAIWAAMRTLKMFTPDEIALAIGVGDGLPNEDAIRSYVSLLREAGYLSVIQKARPGVRAARYRLVRDTGPLPPKRQRKTVLIDGNEERVVHVAGEFL
;
A
#
# COMPACT_ATOMS: atom_id res chain seq x y z
N MET A 1 -14.38 -10.10 -9.37
CA MET A 1 -14.32 -8.74 -9.96
C MET A 1 -14.94 -7.66 -9.08
N TRP A 2 -16.24 -7.69 -8.79
CA TRP A 2 -16.91 -6.63 -8.02
C TRP A 2 -16.31 -6.38 -6.62
N THR A 3 -16.10 -7.45 -5.87
CA THR A 3 -15.46 -7.42 -4.54
C THR A 3 -14.07 -6.78 -4.57
N PHE A 4 -13.27 -7.08 -5.60
CA PHE A 4 -11.97 -6.47 -5.81
C PHE A 4 -12.07 -4.96 -6.06
N MET A 5 -12.99 -4.53 -6.93
CA MET A 5 -13.19 -3.11 -7.26
C MET A 5 -13.59 -2.30 -6.01
N LEU A 6 -14.48 -2.83 -5.17
CA LEU A 6 -14.86 -2.20 -3.89
C LEU A 6 -13.72 -2.18 -2.85
N SER A 7 -12.75 -3.08 -2.95
CA SER A 7 -11.64 -3.19 -1.99
C SER A 7 -10.53 -2.13 -2.20
N ARG A 8 -10.65 -1.30 -3.25
CA ARG A 8 -9.65 -0.30 -3.66
C ARG A 8 -10.30 1.08 -3.85
N ALA A 9 -9.59 2.14 -3.46
CA ALA A 9 -10.03 3.52 -3.68
C ALA A 9 -10.10 3.86 -5.18
N ARG A 10 -9.12 3.37 -5.93
CA ARG A 10 -9.01 3.42 -7.38
C ARG A 10 -8.25 2.19 -7.87
N PHE A 11 -8.48 1.78 -9.10
CA PHE A 11 -7.83 0.62 -9.71
C PHE A 11 -7.69 0.81 -11.23
N THR A 12 -6.81 0.02 -11.85
CA THR A 12 -6.67 -0.02 -13.32
C THR A 12 -7.30 -1.29 -13.88
N ASN A 13 -7.52 -1.34 -15.21
CA ASN A 13 -8.01 -2.57 -15.85
C ASN A 13 -6.99 -3.73 -15.74
N ALA A 14 -5.69 -3.44 -15.82
CA ALA A 14 -4.64 -4.44 -15.64
C ALA A 14 -4.64 -5.02 -14.22
N GLU A 15 -4.90 -4.20 -13.21
CA GLU A 15 -5.03 -4.66 -11.81
C GLU A 15 -6.25 -5.56 -11.59
N VAL A 16 -7.39 -5.25 -12.23
CA VAL A 16 -8.61 -6.08 -12.16
C VAL A 16 -8.37 -7.43 -12.82
N ASP A 17 -7.66 -7.42 -13.95
CA ASP A 17 -7.28 -8.63 -14.68
C ASP A 17 -6.43 -9.57 -13.82
N ALA A 18 -5.31 -9.04 -13.34
CA ALA A 18 -4.34 -9.79 -12.54
C ALA A 18 -4.96 -10.38 -11.26
N ALA A 19 -5.93 -9.69 -10.65
CA ALA A 19 -6.53 -10.13 -9.40
C ALA A 19 -7.71 -11.10 -9.54
N CYS A 20 -8.39 -11.09 -10.68
CA CYS A 20 -9.62 -11.86 -10.86
C CYS A 20 -9.48 -13.03 -11.83
N GLY A 21 -8.41 -13.08 -12.66
CA GLY A 21 -8.20 -14.16 -13.63
C GLY A 21 -9.36 -14.35 -14.62
N VAL A 22 -10.10 -13.27 -14.90
CA VAL A 22 -11.27 -13.29 -15.78
C VAL A 22 -10.86 -13.02 -17.22
N SER A 23 -11.59 -13.58 -18.18
CA SER A 23 -11.32 -13.30 -19.60
C SER A 23 -11.46 -11.80 -19.90
N GLU A 24 -10.67 -11.32 -20.85
CA GLU A 24 -10.72 -9.92 -21.28
C GLU A 24 -12.13 -9.50 -21.70
N TRP A 25 -12.84 -10.35 -22.44
CA TRP A 25 -14.22 -10.10 -22.84
C TRP A 25 -15.16 -9.91 -21.64
N ALA A 26 -15.08 -10.80 -20.63
CA ALA A 26 -15.91 -10.70 -19.43
C ALA A 26 -15.59 -9.41 -18.65
N ARG A 27 -14.31 -9.05 -18.56
CA ARG A 27 -13.84 -7.81 -17.95
C ARG A 27 -14.38 -6.56 -18.67
N GLN A 28 -14.26 -6.52 -20.00
CA GLN A 28 -14.74 -5.40 -20.82
C GLN A 28 -16.27 -5.27 -20.75
N ASN A 29 -17.00 -6.38 -20.86
CA ASN A 29 -18.46 -6.35 -20.81
C ASN A 29 -18.97 -5.88 -19.44
N PHE A 30 -18.35 -6.36 -18.35
CA PHE A 30 -18.69 -5.95 -16.99
C PHE A 30 -18.38 -4.47 -16.72
N THR A 31 -17.19 -3.99 -17.11
CA THR A 31 -16.81 -2.58 -16.94
C THR A 31 -17.67 -1.63 -17.81
N ARG A 32 -18.02 -2.04 -19.04
CA ARG A 32 -18.96 -1.29 -19.90
C ARG A 32 -20.35 -1.16 -19.26
N LYS A 33 -20.86 -2.26 -18.67
CA LYS A 33 -22.13 -2.24 -17.93
C LYS A 33 -22.07 -1.24 -16.77
N LEU A 34 -21.03 -1.31 -15.94
CA LEU A 34 -20.87 -0.40 -14.80
C LEU A 34 -20.72 1.08 -15.22
N ARG A 35 -20.06 1.36 -16.36
CA ARG A 35 -19.96 2.73 -16.89
C ARG A 35 -21.31 3.24 -17.41
N ARG A 36 -22.09 2.40 -18.10
CA ARG A 36 -23.44 2.74 -18.56
C ARG A 36 -24.39 3.05 -17.40
N GLU A 37 -24.22 2.35 -16.28
CA GLU A 37 -24.99 2.57 -15.05
C GLU A 37 -24.45 3.74 -14.19
N GLY A 38 -23.37 4.41 -14.61
CA GLY A 38 -22.78 5.55 -13.89
C GLY A 38 -22.05 5.18 -12.59
N ILE A 39 -21.84 3.88 -12.35
CA ILE A 39 -21.17 3.34 -11.17
C ILE A 39 -19.64 3.46 -11.32
N LEU A 40 -19.11 3.12 -12.50
CA LEU A 40 -17.68 3.25 -12.80
C LEU A 40 -17.35 4.67 -13.26
N ARG A 41 -16.45 5.34 -12.54
CA ARG A 41 -16.04 6.73 -12.76
C ARG A 41 -14.53 6.84 -12.99
N ASP A 42 -14.11 7.86 -13.71
CA ASP A 42 -12.70 8.17 -13.92
C ASP A 42 -12.10 8.77 -12.63
N ALA A 43 -10.99 8.19 -12.16
CA ALA A 43 -10.33 8.51 -10.87
C ALA A 43 -8.91 9.09 -11.08
N GLY A 44 -8.72 9.79 -12.19
CA GLY A 44 -7.45 10.37 -12.60
C GLY A 44 -6.58 9.44 -13.46
N ARG A 45 -5.35 9.89 -13.73
CA ARG A 45 -4.36 9.18 -14.55
C ARG A 45 -2.98 9.23 -13.89
N GLN A 46 -2.16 8.22 -14.12
CA GLN A 46 -0.72 8.26 -13.83
C GLN A 46 0.02 7.93 -15.12
N GLY A 47 0.64 8.94 -15.74
CA GLY A 47 1.18 8.81 -17.09
C GLY A 47 0.09 8.38 -18.10
N PRO A 48 0.32 7.35 -18.93
CA PRO A 48 -0.68 6.87 -19.89
C PRO A 48 -1.78 6.00 -19.25
N THR A 49 -1.62 5.58 -17.99
CA THR A 49 -2.51 4.60 -17.36
C THR A 49 -3.69 5.28 -16.67
N PRO A 50 -4.94 5.02 -17.11
CA PRO A 50 -6.14 5.53 -16.43
C PRO A 50 -6.47 4.73 -15.19
N TYR A 51 -6.88 5.45 -14.15
CA TYR A 51 -7.45 4.88 -12.94
C TYR A 51 -8.95 5.08 -12.94
N PHE A 52 -9.66 4.08 -12.45
CA PHE A 52 -11.10 4.10 -12.29
C PHE A 52 -11.48 3.87 -10.83
N THR A 53 -12.68 4.28 -10.46
CA THR A 53 -13.28 3.99 -9.15
C THR A 53 -14.74 3.61 -9.32
N VAL A 54 -15.22 2.75 -8.42
CA VAL A 54 -16.66 2.42 -8.28
C VAL A 54 -17.25 3.05 -7.02
N LEU A 55 -16.43 3.74 -6.23
CA LEU A 55 -16.86 4.41 -5.01
C LEU A 55 -17.39 5.80 -5.37
N ASP A 56 -18.45 6.24 -4.70
CA ASP A 56 -18.81 7.66 -4.68
C ASP A 56 -17.80 8.48 -3.85
N PRO A 57 -17.80 9.83 -3.98
CA PRO A 57 -16.84 10.67 -3.26
C PRO A 57 -16.84 10.44 -1.74
N THR A 58 -18.00 10.21 -1.13
CA THR A 58 -18.15 9.96 0.31
C THR A 58 -17.56 8.61 0.69
N GLN A 59 -17.87 7.56 -0.07
CA GLN A 59 -17.31 6.23 0.12
C GLN A 59 -15.80 6.20 -0.12
N ALA A 60 -15.30 6.92 -1.13
CA ALA A 60 -13.88 7.04 -1.43
C ALA A 60 -13.14 7.78 -0.31
N GLN A 61 -13.70 8.87 0.21
CA GLN A 61 -13.16 9.57 1.37
C GLN A 61 -13.17 8.68 2.61
N ALA A 62 -14.29 8.03 2.93
CA ALA A 62 -14.38 7.09 4.05
C ALA A 62 -13.40 5.92 3.91
N PHE A 63 -13.16 5.44 2.69
CA PHE A 63 -12.17 4.40 2.42
C PHE A 63 -10.75 4.91 2.69
N VAL A 64 -10.41 6.12 2.22
CA VAL A 64 -9.11 6.75 2.47
C VAL A 64 -8.91 6.98 3.97
N SER A 65 -9.91 7.52 4.65
CA SER A 65 -9.89 7.75 6.10
C SER A 65 -9.70 6.45 6.87
N ARG A 66 -10.46 5.39 6.56
CA ARG A 66 -10.29 4.07 7.18
C ARG A 66 -8.89 3.50 6.98
N ARG A 67 -8.32 3.65 5.78
CA ARG A 67 -6.94 3.20 5.47
C ARG A 67 -5.87 4.04 6.17
N ARG A 68 -6.15 5.31 6.47
CA ARG A 68 -5.27 6.17 7.31
C ARG A 68 -5.36 5.79 8.78
N GLN A 69 -6.50 5.29 9.26
CA GLN A 69 -6.74 4.88 10.64
C GLN A 69 -6.18 3.48 10.98
N THR A 70 -5.29 2.91 10.16
CA THR A 70 -4.55 1.69 10.50
C THR A 70 -3.21 2.04 11.16
N GLY A 71 -2.57 1.07 11.83
CA GLY A 71 -1.23 1.27 12.39
C GLY A 71 -0.21 1.74 11.35
N ASP A 72 -0.13 1.07 10.21
CA ASP A 72 0.73 1.49 9.08
C ASP A 72 0.35 2.89 8.55
N GLY A 73 -0.95 3.23 8.56
CA GLY A 73 -1.46 4.54 8.15
C GLY A 73 -1.02 5.67 9.08
N ALA A 74 -1.07 5.43 10.39
CA ALA A 74 -0.58 6.36 11.41
C ALA A 74 0.94 6.58 11.26
N ILE A 75 1.71 5.50 11.07
CA ILE A 75 3.16 5.58 10.84
C ILE A 75 3.46 6.39 9.57
N TRP A 76 2.78 6.10 8.47
CA TRP A 76 2.97 6.83 7.21
C TRP A 76 2.64 8.32 7.32
N ALA A 77 1.54 8.65 8.01
CA ALA A 77 1.17 10.04 8.26
C ALA A 77 2.24 10.76 9.10
N ALA A 78 2.72 10.15 10.18
CA ALA A 78 3.78 10.70 11.02
C ALA A 78 5.07 10.95 10.21
N MET A 79 5.52 9.97 9.42
CA MET A 79 6.71 10.11 8.57
C MET A 79 6.58 11.24 7.55
N ARG A 80 5.38 11.41 6.96
CA ARG A 80 5.10 12.49 6.01
C ARG A 80 5.14 13.86 6.66
N THR A 81 4.75 13.97 7.93
CA THR A 81 4.83 15.23 8.69
C THR A 81 6.27 15.53 9.10
N LEU A 82 6.97 14.54 9.66
CA LEU A 82 8.32 14.72 10.20
C LEU A 82 9.39 14.89 9.11
N LYS A 83 9.22 14.24 7.94
CA LYS A 83 10.17 14.16 6.80
C LYS A 83 11.52 13.49 7.10
N MET A 84 12.11 13.75 8.27
CA MET A 84 13.34 13.18 8.77
C MET A 84 13.15 12.75 10.21
N PHE A 85 13.30 11.46 10.49
CA PHE A 85 12.85 10.89 11.75
C PHE A 85 13.71 9.70 12.22
N THR A 86 13.65 9.41 13.52
CA THR A 86 13.98 8.11 14.10
C THR A 86 12.69 7.29 14.35
N PRO A 87 12.77 5.96 14.53
CA PRO A 87 11.61 5.16 14.92
C PRO A 87 10.96 5.65 16.23
N ASP A 88 11.76 6.15 17.17
CA ASP A 88 11.27 6.63 18.46
C ASP A 88 10.55 7.99 18.32
N GLU A 89 11.04 8.87 17.43
CA GLU A 89 10.34 10.12 17.06
C GLU A 89 9.00 9.84 16.38
N ILE A 90 8.89 8.77 15.58
CA ILE A 90 7.60 8.32 15.03
C ILE A 90 6.67 7.88 16.16
N ALA A 91 7.14 7.03 17.07
CA ALA A 91 6.34 6.53 18.19
C ALA A 91 5.79 7.70 19.02
N LEU A 92 6.64 8.68 19.32
CA LEU A 92 6.25 9.90 20.02
C LEU A 92 5.20 10.73 19.25
N ALA A 93 5.35 10.87 17.93
CA ALA A 93 4.42 11.62 17.10
C ALA A 93 3.04 10.95 16.95
N ILE A 94 2.99 9.61 17.02
CA ILE A 94 1.73 8.85 17.00
C ILE A 94 1.05 8.88 18.36
N GLY A 95 1.83 8.85 19.45
CA GLY A 95 1.34 8.77 20.81
C GLY A 95 1.05 7.34 21.26
N VAL A 96 0.37 7.19 22.40
CA VAL A 96 0.07 5.90 23.04
C VAL A 96 -1.45 5.77 23.21
N GLY A 97 -1.99 4.59 22.89
CA GLY A 97 -3.43 4.32 22.98
C GLY A 97 -3.83 3.00 22.31
N ASP A 98 -5.02 2.51 22.64
CA ASP A 98 -5.55 1.27 22.06
C ASP A 98 -5.73 1.38 20.55
N GLY A 99 -5.23 0.38 19.82
CA GLY A 99 -5.26 0.35 18.36
C GLY A 99 -4.12 1.11 17.67
N LEU A 100 -3.24 1.78 18.41
CA LEU A 100 -2.01 2.37 17.87
C LEU A 100 -0.91 1.30 17.69
N PRO A 101 -0.02 1.47 16.69
CA PRO A 101 1.07 0.54 16.48
C PRO A 101 2.09 0.63 17.62
N ASN A 102 2.52 -0.52 18.14
CA ASN A 102 3.61 -0.59 19.09
C ASN A 102 4.98 -0.32 18.42
N GLU A 103 6.03 -0.15 19.23
CA GLU A 103 7.38 0.12 18.71
C GLU A 103 7.87 -0.93 17.72
N ASP A 104 7.59 -2.22 17.97
CA ASP A 104 8.01 -3.30 17.08
C ASP A 104 7.34 -3.22 15.71
N ALA A 105 6.06 -2.87 15.66
CA ALA A 105 5.33 -2.64 14.42
C ALA A 105 5.93 -1.45 13.65
N ILE A 106 6.27 -0.36 14.37
CA ILE A 106 6.94 0.81 13.78
C ILE A 106 8.30 0.41 13.18
N ARG A 107 9.16 -0.25 13.97
CA ARG A 107 10.50 -0.68 13.52
C ARG A 107 10.42 -1.64 12.33
N SER A 108 9.48 -2.59 12.36
CA SER A 108 9.23 -3.53 11.27
C SER A 108 8.81 -2.83 9.99
N TYR A 109 7.87 -1.89 10.09
CA TYR A 109 7.35 -1.18 8.92
C TYR A 109 8.38 -0.21 8.34
N VAL A 110 9.12 0.53 9.18
CA VAL A 110 10.24 1.38 8.76
C VAL A 110 11.32 0.58 8.04
N SER A 111 11.67 -0.60 8.56
CA SER A 111 12.67 -1.48 7.93
C SER A 111 12.22 -1.97 6.55
N LEU A 112 10.96 -2.38 6.43
CA LEU A 112 10.36 -2.78 5.16
C LEU A 112 10.38 -1.63 4.13
N LEU A 113 9.99 -0.42 4.55
CA LEU A 113 9.99 0.75 3.65
C LEU A 113 11.39 1.18 3.23
N ARG A 114 12.38 1.04 4.11
CA ARG A 114 13.79 1.23 3.76
C ARG A 114 14.23 0.25 2.68
N GLU A 115 13.96 -1.04 2.86
CA GLU A 115 14.30 -2.09 1.89
C GLU A 115 13.60 -1.88 0.55
N ALA A 116 12.36 -1.42 0.57
CA ALA A 116 11.59 -1.07 -0.62
C ALA A 116 11.98 0.29 -1.26
N GLY A 117 13.01 0.99 -0.74
CA GLY A 117 13.52 2.24 -1.29
C GLY A 117 12.65 3.48 -1.06
N TYR A 118 11.69 3.43 -0.12
CA TYR A 118 10.90 4.61 0.27
C TYR A 118 11.66 5.53 1.22
N LEU A 119 12.60 4.97 1.99
CA LEU A 119 13.39 5.69 2.99
C LEU A 119 14.89 5.61 2.67
N SER A 120 15.61 6.72 2.88
CA SER A 120 17.07 6.74 2.86
C SER A 120 17.63 6.88 4.27
N VAL A 121 18.70 6.16 4.59
CA VAL A 121 19.41 6.31 5.87
C VAL A 121 20.30 7.54 5.80
N ILE A 122 19.97 8.58 6.59
CA ILE A 122 20.82 9.77 6.72
C ILE A 122 21.92 9.51 7.75
N GLN A 123 21.60 8.76 8.80
CA GLN A 123 22.53 8.44 9.87
C GLN A 123 22.36 6.99 10.31
N LYS A 124 23.44 6.22 10.26
CA LYS A 124 23.45 4.83 10.73
C LYS A 124 23.32 4.78 12.26
N ALA A 125 22.57 3.80 12.74
CA ALA A 125 22.48 3.48 14.17
C ALA A 125 23.87 3.15 14.74
N ARG A 126 24.08 3.54 15.98
CA ARG A 126 25.18 3.03 16.82
C ARG A 126 24.57 2.45 18.08
N PRO A 127 24.60 1.11 18.25
CA PRO A 127 24.04 0.47 19.43
C PRO A 127 24.52 1.12 20.73
N GLY A 128 23.60 1.37 21.67
CA GLY A 128 23.90 2.02 22.95
C GLY A 128 24.21 3.53 22.90
N VAL A 129 24.31 4.14 21.71
CA VAL A 129 24.68 5.56 21.57
C VAL A 129 23.59 6.36 20.86
N ARG A 130 23.08 5.89 19.72
CA ARG A 130 22.06 6.60 18.94
C ARG A 130 21.28 5.71 17.99
N ALA A 131 19.99 6.00 17.82
CA ALA A 131 19.12 5.38 16.83
C ALA A 131 19.51 5.78 15.39
N ALA A 132 19.09 4.96 14.42
CA ALA A 132 19.22 5.31 13.01
C ALA A 132 18.25 6.44 12.64
N ARG A 133 18.69 7.37 11.79
CA ARG A 133 17.87 8.47 11.27
C ARG A 133 17.58 8.24 9.79
N TYR A 134 16.31 8.34 9.43
CA TYR A 134 15.77 8.10 8.10
C TYR A 134 15.19 9.38 7.50
N ARG A 135 15.20 9.47 6.17
CA ARG A 135 14.47 10.48 5.39
C ARG A 135 13.44 9.78 4.53
N LEU A 136 12.23 10.33 4.47
CA LEU A 136 11.26 9.92 3.47
C LEU A 136 11.66 10.50 2.11
N VAL A 137 12.09 9.64 1.18
CA VAL A 137 12.54 10.05 -0.16
C VAL A 137 11.48 9.84 -1.24
N ARG A 138 10.53 8.93 -1.02
CA ARG A 138 9.46 8.62 -1.97
C ARG A 138 8.09 8.80 -1.33
N ASP A 139 7.49 9.98 -1.48
CA ASP A 139 6.13 10.25 -1.04
C ASP A 139 5.14 10.00 -2.20
N THR A 140 4.49 8.83 -2.20
CA THR A 140 3.55 8.41 -3.25
C THR A 140 2.10 8.82 -2.99
N GLY A 141 1.85 9.62 -1.95
CA GLY A 141 0.52 10.10 -1.61
C GLY A 141 0.03 9.70 -0.21
N PRO A 142 -1.21 10.06 0.14
CA PRO A 142 -1.69 10.03 1.51
C PRO A 142 -2.01 8.62 2.04
N LEU A 143 -2.01 7.62 1.17
CA LEU A 143 -2.23 6.23 1.55
C LEU A 143 -0.87 5.54 1.78
N PRO A 144 -0.71 4.78 2.86
CA PRO A 144 0.53 4.06 3.13
C PRO A 144 0.78 2.98 2.06
N PRO A 145 2.05 2.75 1.66
CA PRO A 145 2.45 1.54 0.95
C PRO A 145 2.03 0.30 1.75
N LYS A 146 1.45 -0.70 1.09
CA LYS A 146 0.91 -1.88 1.76
C LYS A 146 1.96 -2.97 1.92
N ARG A 147 2.12 -3.48 3.14
CA ARG A 147 2.75 -4.77 3.39
C ARG A 147 1.79 -5.90 3.00
N GLN A 148 2.23 -6.83 2.16
CA GLN A 148 1.49 -8.03 1.80
C GLN A 148 2.38 -9.26 2.03
N ARG A 149 1.83 -10.31 2.66
CA ARG A 149 2.46 -11.62 2.72
C ARG A 149 1.95 -12.44 1.54
N LYS A 150 2.85 -13.08 0.80
CA LYS A 150 2.53 -13.99 -0.29
C LYS A 150 3.00 -15.40 0.06
N THR A 151 2.22 -16.40 -0.35
CA THR A 151 2.65 -17.80 -0.26
C THR A 151 3.55 -18.12 -1.44
N VAL A 152 4.71 -18.69 -1.16
CA VAL A 152 5.70 -19.07 -2.17
C VAL A 152 5.96 -20.57 -2.04
N LEU A 153 5.80 -21.32 -3.15
CA LEU A 153 6.21 -22.72 -3.25
C LEU A 153 7.62 -22.77 -3.81
N ILE A 154 8.53 -23.36 -3.04
CA ILE A 154 9.93 -23.56 -3.41
C ILE A 154 10.13 -25.07 -3.56
N ASP A 155 10.65 -25.49 -4.71
CA ASP A 155 11.07 -26.88 -4.91
C ASP A 155 12.53 -27.02 -4.46
N GLY A 156 12.75 -27.89 -3.47
CA GLY A 156 14.07 -28.11 -2.88
C GLY A 156 15.01 -28.95 -3.74
N ASN A 157 14.51 -29.63 -4.78
CA ASN A 157 15.33 -30.39 -5.73
C ASN A 157 15.80 -29.51 -6.88
N GLU A 158 14.98 -28.54 -7.30
CA GLU A 158 15.32 -27.58 -8.36
C GLU A 158 15.94 -26.27 -7.83
N GLU A 159 16.01 -26.11 -6.50
CA GLU A 159 16.47 -24.90 -5.78
C GLU A 159 15.84 -23.60 -6.29
N ARG A 160 14.60 -23.66 -6.82
CA ARG A 160 13.93 -22.51 -7.42
C ARG A 160 12.51 -22.33 -6.90
N VAL A 161 12.03 -21.08 -7.01
CA VAL A 161 10.64 -20.73 -6.74
C VAL A 161 9.77 -21.25 -7.89
N VAL A 162 8.92 -22.24 -7.61
CA VAL A 162 8.00 -22.84 -8.59
C VAL A 162 6.73 -22.01 -8.74
N HIS A 163 6.27 -21.40 -7.65
CA HIS A 163 5.05 -20.61 -7.69
C HIS A 163 5.06 -19.50 -6.63
N VAL A 164 4.78 -18.27 -7.05
CA VAL A 164 4.42 -17.16 -6.15
C VAL A 164 2.93 -16.89 -6.34
N ALA A 165 2.14 -17.13 -5.30
CA ALA A 165 0.72 -16.80 -5.36
C ALA A 165 0.55 -15.27 -5.45
N GLY A 166 0.05 -14.78 -6.58
CA GLY A 166 -0.36 -13.38 -6.76
C GLY A 166 0.70 -12.40 -7.29
N GLU A 167 1.66 -12.84 -8.11
CA GLU A 167 2.37 -11.95 -9.04
C GLU A 167 2.77 -12.70 -10.31
N PHE A 168 2.41 -12.12 -11.46
CA PHE A 168 3.10 -12.34 -12.72
C PHE A 168 4.00 -11.12 -12.93
N LEU A 169 5.27 -11.38 -13.28
CA LEU A 169 6.27 -10.37 -13.60
C LEU A 169 5.80 -9.40 -14.70
#